data_AF-A0A1Y5TZT9-F1
#
_entry.id   AF-A0A1Y5TZT9-F1
#
_cell.length_a   1.000
_cell.length_b   1.000
_cell.length_c   1.000
_cell.angle_alpha   90.00
_cell.angle_beta   90.00
_cell.angle_gamma   90.00
#
_symmetry.space_group_name_H-M   'P 1'
#
loop_
_entity.id
_entity.type
_entity.pdbx_description
1 polymer ?
#
loop_
_entity_poly.entity_id
_entity_poly.type
_entity_poly.pdbx_seq_one_letter_code
_entity_poly.pdbx_strand_id
1 'polypeptide(L)'
;MATLVLGAVGSAIGGSIGGGLLGVSAVTIGGFVGSSVGSLVDNWIVSSLAPAQRIEGARLDGLRITSATEGAVIPRLFGRMRIGGNIIWATDFREETKTTSQGGGKGGGPKVKTTEYLYYASFAVALCEGEITGIGRIWADGKAMDMTGVTWRWYPGDEAQGPDPFMSARMGGANTPAYRGTAYVVFEELDLSLFGNRLPQISFEVFRPLADPDTAEGLVKAVTMIPASGEFSYATAPVKKSTGPGGATSAENLNAISDTADIVVALDRLRAMAPAVESISLVAAWFGDDLRAGSCKVRPGVEVAAKATTPASWSVNGVGRADAFLVSRDAEGRPVYGGTPADFAVVQAIREMKARGLRVTFYPFILMDVPPGNMLPNPYSENGTTVGQPTFPWRGRITCSPAAGYAGTADKTATAAAQVSALFGTATPASFSVSGETVSWTGPVGDWGLRRMVLHYAHLCAAAGGVDAFLIGTEMPGLTTIRSGAATYPAVQAFRDLAA
;
A
#
# COMPACT_ATOMS: atom_id res chain seq x y z
N MET A 1 29.57 -59.18 -34.18
CA MET A 1 30.98 -59.59 -34.33
C MET A 1 31.68 -58.58 -35.22
N ALA A 2 32.89 -58.18 -34.82
CA ALA A 2 33.93 -57.43 -35.54
C ALA A 2 33.61 -55.97 -35.98
N THR A 3 34.00 -54.94 -35.23
CA THR A 3 35.30 -54.20 -35.23
C THR A 3 35.75 -53.69 -36.60
N LEU A 4 35.79 -52.37 -36.84
CA LEU A 4 36.86 -51.42 -36.44
C LEU A 4 38.20 -51.69 -37.13
N VAL A 5 38.50 -50.90 -38.18
CA VAL A 5 39.82 -50.46 -38.66
C VAL A 5 39.55 -49.08 -39.28
N LEU A 6 39.94 -47.99 -38.60
CA LEU A 6 41.07 -47.10 -38.94
C LEU A 6 40.97 -46.51 -40.36
N GLY A 7 41.11 -45.21 -40.60
CA GLY A 7 41.81 -44.20 -39.83
C GLY A 7 42.70 -43.39 -40.77
N ALA A 8 42.46 -42.08 -40.76
CA ALA A 8 43.45 -41.02 -40.92
C ALA A 8 43.98 -40.60 -42.32
N VAL A 9 44.12 -39.26 -42.41
CA VAL A 9 45.05 -38.46 -43.24
C VAL A 9 44.57 -38.20 -44.68
N GLY A 10 44.28 -36.96 -45.09
CA GLY A 10 45.23 -35.84 -45.11
C GLY A 10 44.72 -34.50 -44.55
N SER A 11 45.45 -34.07 -43.52
CA SER A 11 45.45 -32.77 -42.85
C SER A 11 46.25 -31.70 -43.61
N ALA A 12 45.72 -30.48 -43.73
CA ALA A 12 46.45 -29.20 -43.83
C ALA A 12 45.38 -28.09 -43.95
N ILE A 13 45.14 -27.26 -42.93
CA ILE A 13 45.70 -25.91 -42.79
C ILE A 13 45.46 -25.02 -44.03
N GLY A 14 44.60 -24.01 -43.84
CA GLY A 14 44.34 -22.88 -44.74
C GLY A 14 42.90 -22.41 -44.53
N GLY A 15 42.54 -21.65 -43.50
CA GLY A 15 43.01 -20.28 -43.31
C GLY A 15 42.08 -19.31 -44.05
N SER A 16 40.95 -18.94 -43.43
CA SER A 16 40.13 -17.73 -43.64
C SER A 16 38.77 -17.99 -42.96
N ILE A 17 38.45 -17.40 -41.81
CA ILE A 17 38.05 -15.99 -41.64
C ILE A 17 37.04 -15.58 -42.71
N GLY A 18 35.77 -15.45 -42.30
CA GLY A 18 34.81 -14.59 -43.00
C GLY A 18 33.45 -15.21 -43.29
N GLY A 19 32.44 -14.77 -42.53
CA GLY A 19 31.02 -14.95 -42.86
C GLY A 19 30.28 -15.84 -41.84
N GLY A 20 29.94 -15.41 -40.63
CA GLY A 20 29.60 -14.05 -40.26
C GLY A 20 28.30 -13.62 -40.94
N LEU A 21 27.22 -13.61 -40.16
CA LEU A 21 26.15 -12.62 -40.28
C LEU A 21 25.20 -12.78 -41.50
N LEU A 22 23.91 -12.78 -41.21
CA LEU A 22 22.76 -12.57 -42.13
C LEU A 22 22.12 -13.82 -42.75
N GLY A 23 21.03 -14.26 -42.12
CA GLY A 23 19.74 -14.25 -42.82
C GLY A 23 19.27 -15.55 -43.46
N VAL A 24 18.20 -16.10 -42.87
CA VAL A 24 17.01 -16.71 -43.51
C VAL A 24 17.21 -17.81 -44.56
N SER A 25 16.73 -19.01 -44.24
CA SER A 25 15.90 -19.85 -45.14
C SER A 25 15.33 -21.00 -44.30
N ALA A 26 14.07 -20.96 -43.90
CA ALA A 26 12.86 -21.34 -44.65
C ALA A 26 12.51 -22.84 -44.50
N VAL A 27 11.19 -23.09 -44.45
CA VAL A 27 10.41 -24.35 -44.50
C VAL A 27 9.74 -24.68 -43.14
N THR A 28 8.55 -24.12 -42.83
CA THR A 28 7.15 -24.60 -43.13
C THR A 28 6.82 -25.96 -42.51
N ILE A 29 5.62 -26.32 -41.97
CA ILE A 29 4.25 -25.79 -41.77
C ILE A 29 3.56 -26.87 -40.89
N GLY A 30 2.53 -26.54 -40.08
CA GLY A 30 1.47 -27.50 -39.75
C GLY A 30 0.91 -27.42 -38.32
N GLY A 31 -0.32 -26.94 -38.17
CA GLY A 31 -0.93 -26.60 -36.88
C GLY A 31 -1.88 -27.63 -36.24
N PHE A 32 -2.32 -27.19 -35.05
CA PHE A 32 -3.63 -27.38 -34.40
C PHE A 32 -3.98 -28.66 -33.61
N VAL A 33 -4.56 -28.39 -32.42
CA VAL A 33 -5.38 -29.19 -31.49
C VAL A 33 -4.68 -30.22 -30.59
N GLY A 34 -4.74 -29.98 -29.27
CA GLY A 34 -4.64 -31.06 -28.28
C GLY A 34 -4.12 -30.63 -26.91
N SER A 35 -5.01 -30.04 -26.11
CA SER A 35 -4.82 -29.69 -24.70
C SER A 35 -4.22 -30.82 -23.85
N SER A 36 -3.31 -30.43 -22.94
CA SER A 36 -2.94 -31.15 -21.71
C SER A 36 -2.11 -32.43 -21.91
N VAL A 37 -0.89 -32.45 -21.33
CA VAL A 37 0.07 -33.59 -21.16
C VAL A 37 1.44 -33.44 -21.87
N GLY A 38 1.75 -32.32 -22.54
CA GLY A 38 3.01 -32.16 -23.29
C GLY A 38 4.24 -31.54 -22.59
N SER A 39 4.14 -30.96 -21.39
CA SER A 39 5.24 -30.12 -20.84
C SER A 39 6.38 -30.87 -20.14
N LEU A 40 6.25 -32.19 -19.93
CA LEU A 40 7.30 -33.00 -19.27
C LEU A 40 8.21 -33.75 -20.24
N VAL A 41 7.79 -33.93 -21.50
CA VAL A 41 8.57 -34.69 -22.50
C VAL A 41 9.52 -33.79 -23.29
N ASP A 42 9.13 -32.54 -23.56
CA ASP A 42 9.99 -31.59 -24.30
C ASP A 42 11.27 -31.21 -23.54
N ASN A 43 11.23 -31.12 -22.21
CA ASN A 43 12.44 -30.84 -21.41
C ASN A 43 13.48 -31.96 -21.44
N TRP A 44 13.05 -33.21 -21.68
CA TRP A 44 13.97 -34.36 -21.72
C TRP A 44 14.66 -34.52 -23.09
N ILE A 45 13.95 -34.17 -24.18
CA ILE A 45 14.50 -34.21 -25.54
C ILE A 45 15.44 -33.03 -25.81
N VAL A 46 15.15 -31.83 -25.31
CA VAL A 46 16.04 -30.67 -25.45
C VAL A 46 17.30 -30.81 -24.60
N SER A 47 17.20 -31.45 -23.42
CA SER A 47 18.36 -31.73 -22.55
C SER A 47 19.33 -32.78 -23.11
N SER A 48 18.91 -33.61 -24.08
CA SER A 48 19.73 -34.73 -24.59
C SER A 48 20.47 -34.41 -25.90
N LEU A 49 20.22 -33.26 -26.52
CA LEU A 49 20.79 -32.88 -27.82
C LEU A 49 21.77 -31.69 -27.79
N ALA A 50 22.01 -31.08 -26.62
CA ALA A 50 22.98 -30.01 -26.46
C ALA A 50 24.10 -30.43 -25.49
N PRO A 51 25.40 -30.35 -25.87
CA PRO A 51 26.50 -30.54 -24.94
C PRO A 51 26.34 -29.55 -23.77
N ALA A 52 26.36 -30.06 -22.54
CA ALA A 52 26.19 -29.28 -21.33
C ALA A 52 27.32 -28.25 -21.17
N GLN A 53 27.13 -27.05 -21.72
CA GLN A 53 27.88 -25.88 -21.30
C GLN A 53 27.50 -25.58 -19.86
N ARG A 54 28.43 -25.88 -18.95
CA ARG A 54 28.31 -25.53 -17.54
C ARG A 54 28.52 -24.02 -17.42
N ILE A 55 27.43 -23.27 -17.58
CA ILE A 55 27.40 -21.83 -17.33
C ILE A 55 27.26 -21.65 -15.83
N GLU A 56 28.36 -21.26 -15.15
CA GLU A 56 28.26 -20.82 -13.77
C GLU A 56 27.50 -19.48 -13.74
N GLY A 57 26.26 -19.50 -13.23
CA GLY A 57 25.47 -18.29 -13.00
C GLY A 57 25.99 -17.48 -11.81
N ALA A 58 25.54 -16.23 -11.70
CA ALA A 58 25.91 -15.34 -10.60
C ALA A 58 25.60 -15.98 -9.23
N ARG A 59 26.60 -16.01 -8.33
CA ARG A 59 26.44 -16.52 -6.96
C ARG A 59 25.59 -15.56 -6.12
N LEU A 60 24.86 -16.11 -5.14
CA LEU A 60 24.18 -15.32 -4.12
C LEU A 60 25.23 -14.56 -3.30
N ASP A 61 25.31 -13.25 -3.52
CA ASP A 61 26.16 -12.38 -2.71
C ASP A 61 25.48 -12.13 -1.36
N GLY A 62 25.97 -12.80 -0.31
CA GLY A 62 25.42 -12.69 1.05
C GLY A 62 25.62 -11.29 1.66
N LEU A 63 26.51 -10.48 1.08
CA LEU A 63 26.84 -9.13 1.52
C LEU A 63 26.66 -8.16 0.35
N ARG A 64 25.67 -7.26 0.46
CA ARG A 64 25.39 -6.23 -0.57
C ARG A 64 26.29 -5.03 -0.29
N ILE A 65 27.46 -5.02 -0.93
CA ILE A 65 28.52 -4.03 -0.72
C ILE A 65 28.39 -2.90 -1.74
N THR A 66 28.47 -1.65 -1.29
CA THR A 66 28.75 -0.50 -2.16
C THR A 66 30.23 -0.54 -2.53
N SER A 67 30.52 -0.66 -3.82
CA SER A 67 31.89 -0.63 -4.33
C SER A 67 32.25 0.74 -4.92
N ALA A 68 33.52 0.92 -5.31
CA ALA A 68 34.03 2.04 -6.10
C ALA A 68 35.06 1.55 -7.13
N THR A 69 34.82 0.35 -7.71
CA THR A 69 35.79 -0.35 -8.57
C THR A 69 35.45 -0.19 -10.04
N GLU A 70 36.45 0.13 -10.85
CA GLU A 70 36.34 0.08 -12.31
C GLU A 70 36.26 -1.38 -12.80
N GLY A 71 35.42 -1.63 -13.80
CA GLY A 71 35.16 -2.99 -14.30
C GLY A 71 34.11 -3.79 -13.50
N ALA A 72 33.48 -3.18 -12.49
CA ALA A 72 32.29 -3.74 -11.86
C ALA A 72 31.14 -3.86 -12.88
N VAL A 73 30.37 -4.95 -12.80
CA VAL A 73 29.22 -5.17 -13.68
C VAL A 73 28.09 -4.18 -13.38
N ILE A 74 27.41 -3.71 -14.41
CA ILE A 74 26.15 -2.98 -14.24
C ILE A 74 25.03 -4.02 -14.10
N PRO A 75 24.36 -4.11 -12.94
CA PRO A 75 23.40 -5.16 -12.69
C PRO A 75 22.07 -4.87 -13.39
N ARG A 76 21.33 -5.93 -13.69
CA ARG A 76 19.94 -5.89 -14.18
C ARG A 76 19.02 -6.25 -13.03
N LEU A 77 17.96 -5.46 -12.84
CA LEU A 77 17.02 -5.63 -11.72
C LEU A 77 15.61 -5.79 -12.26
N PHE A 78 14.86 -6.72 -11.68
CA PHE A 78 13.45 -6.94 -11.99
C PHE A 78 12.65 -7.01 -10.69
N GLY A 79 11.55 -6.27 -10.63
CA GLY A 79 10.69 -6.18 -9.45
C GLY A 79 11.24 -5.25 -8.36
N ARG A 80 11.06 -5.64 -7.10
CA ARG A 80 11.49 -4.88 -5.91
C ARG A 80 12.65 -5.60 -5.23
N MET A 81 13.84 -4.99 -5.25
CA MET A 81 15.04 -5.62 -4.69
C MET A 81 15.94 -4.59 -4.02
N ARG A 82 16.65 -5.00 -2.96
CA ARG A 82 17.66 -4.16 -2.32
C ARG A 82 19.04 -4.40 -2.92
N ILE A 83 19.74 -3.33 -3.28
CA ILE A 83 21.06 -3.36 -3.96
C ILE A 83 22.04 -2.33 -3.37
N GLY A 84 23.33 -2.64 -3.33
CA GLY A 84 24.38 -1.75 -2.77
C GLY A 84 24.94 -0.70 -3.74
N GLY A 85 24.81 -0.94 -5.04
CA GLY A 85 25.30 -0.06 -6.09
C GLY A 85 26.83 0.09 -6.15
N ASN A 86 27.31 0.93 -7.07
CA ASN A 86 28.73 1.25 -7.25
C ASN A 86 28.92 2.77 -7.31
N ILE A 87 29.90 3.32 -6.61
CA ILE A 87 30.20 4.76 -6.63
C ILE A 87 30.81 5.11 -7.98
N ILE A 88 30.21 6.10 -8.66
CA ILE A 88 30.59 6.55 -10.00
C ILE A 88 31.14 7.98 -10.02
N TRP A 89 30.95 8.71 -8.93
CA TRP A 89 31.45 10.07 -8.73
C TRP A 89 31.51 10.38 -7.23
N ALA A 90 32.53 11.11 -6.80
CA ALA A 90 32.63 11.64 -5.44
C ALA A 90 33.50 12.90 -5.43
N THR A 91 33.23 13.81 -4.48
CA THR A 91 34.14 14.92 -4.16
C THR A 91 35.07 14.54 -3.01
N ASP A 92 36.10 15.35 -2.80
CA ASP A 92 36.85 15.31 -1.54
C ASP A 92 35.93 15.57 -0.33
N PHE A 93 36.33 15.09 0.85
CA PHE A 93 35.61 15.37 2.09
C PHE A 93 35.68 16.85 2.43
N ARG A 94 34.54 17.45 2.77
CA ARG A 94 34.47 18.81 3.32
C ARG A 94 34.55 18.72 4.84
N GLU A 95 35.58 19.31 5.42
CA GLU A 95 35.74 19.42 6.88
C GLU A 95 35.16 20.76 7.37
N GLU A 96 34.35 20.71 8.43
CA GLU A 96 33.84 21.89 9.13
C GLU A 96 34.22 21.83 10.61
N THR A 97 34.86 22.90 11.10
CA THR A 97 35.35 22.98 12.48
C THR A 97 34.37 23.78 13.34
N LYS A 98 33.82 23.16 14.39
CA LYS A 98 32.92 23.81 15.36
C LYS A 98 33.61 23.93 16.72
N THR A 99 34.02 25.13 17.09
CA THR A 99 34.59 25.40 18.41
C THR A 99 33.52 25.91 19.37
N THR A 100 33.22 25.16 20.43
CA THR A 100 32.42 25.63 21.56
C THR A 100 33.33 25.95 22.74
N SER A 101 33.09 27.08 23.40
CA SER A 101 33.83 27.46 24.61
C SER A 101 32.87 27.48 25.80
N GLN A 102 33.09 26.59 26.77
CA GLN A 102 32.34 26.60 28.02
C GLN A 102 33.05 27.51 29.03
N GLY A 103 32.37 28.55 29.47
CA GLY A 103 32.87 29.46 30.51
C GLY A 103 32.70 28.84 31.90
N GLY A 104 33.78 28.72 32.65
CA GLY A 104 33.72 28.36 34.07
C GLY A 104 32.92 29.40 34.86
N GLY A 105 32.00 28.94 35.71
CA GLY A 105 31.29 29.79 36.66
C GLY A 105 32.23 30.57 37.60
N LYS A 106 31.68 31.52 38.36
CA LYS A 106 32.41 32.46 39.26
C LYS A 106 33.47 31.73 40.12
N GLY A 107 34.70 31.68 39.61
CA GLY A 107 35.81 30.95 40.22
C GLY A 107 37.07 30.81 39.36
N GLY A 108 37.15 31.47 38.19
CA GLY A 108 38.42 31.62 37.44
C GLY A 108 39.03 30.33 36.88
N GLY A 109 38.27 29.26 36.69
CA GLY A 109 38.76 28.02 36.07
C GLY A 109 39.07 28.19 34.56
N PRO A 110 39.99 27.37 33.99
CA PRO A 110 40.37 27.45 32.58
C PRO A 110 39.16 27.30 31.64
N LYS A 111 39.09 28.14 30.60
CA LYS A 111 38.11 27.98 29.52
C LYS A 111 38.39 26.68 28.77
N VAL A 112 37.48 25.71 28.87
CA VAL A 112 37.53 24.51 28.03
C VAL A 112 36.98 24.89 26.66
N LYS A 113 37.86 24.87 25.64
CA LYS A 113 37.48 24.94 24.23
C LYS A 113 37.35 23.52 23.72
N THR A 114 36.16 23.12 23.32
CA THR A 114 35.92 21.86 22.61
C THR A 114 35.82 22.18 21.12
N THR A 115 36.75 21.65 20.33
CA THR A 115 36.72 21.75 18.87
C THR A 115 36.24 20.42 18.30
N GLU A 116 35.09 20.43 17.65
CA GLU A 116 34.52 19.29 16.93
C GLU A 116 34.82 19.42 15.44
N TYR A 117 35.21 18.32 14.80
CA TYR A 117 35.40 18.23 13.35
C TYR A 117 34.23 17.45 12.75
N LEU A 118 33.51 18.09 11.83
CA LEU A 118 32.41 17.51 11.08
C LEU A 118 32.87 17.24 9.65
N TYR A 119 32.59 16.05 9.15
CA TYR A 119 32.96 15.65 7.79
C TYR A 119 31.72 15.43 6.95
N TYR A 120 31.74 15.97 5.73
CA TYR A 120 30.66 15.83 4.76
C TYR A 120 31.20 15.24 3.46
N ALA A 121 30.40 14.37 2.82
CA ALA A 121 30.73 13.79 1.52
C ALA A 121 29.61 14.03 0.51
N SER A 122 30.00 14.36 -0.73
CA SER A 122 29.08 14.35 -1.86
C SER A 122 29.51 13.28 -2.85
N PHE A 123 28.58 12.43 -3.27
CA PHE A 123 28.90 11.27 -4.09
C PHE A 123 27.66 10.75 -4.83
N ALA A 124 27.91 10.04 -5.93
CA ALA A 124 26.88 9.40 -6.75
C ALA A 124 27.09 7.88 -6.78
N VAL A 125 26.00 7.12 -6.69
CA VAL A 125 25.97 5.66 -6.67
C VAL A 125 25.11 5.15 -7.83
N ALA A 126 25.72 4.44 -8.79
CA ALA A 126 25.02 3.70 -9.83
C ALA A 126 24.34 2.45 -9.23
N LEU A 127 23.10 2.21 -9.64
CA LEU A 127 22.27 1.13 -9.10
C LEU A 127 22.14 -0.04 -10.07
N CYS A 128 21.54 0.19 -11.22
CA CYS A 128 21.28 -0.82 -12.25
C CYS A 128 21.14 -0.18 -13.63
N GLU A 129 21.21 -1.00 -14.69
CA GLU A 129 20.89 -0.52 -16.05
C GLU A 129 19.41 -0.17 -16.18
N GLY A 130 19.06 0.70 -17.11
CA GLY A 130 17.71 1.01 -17.55
C GLY A 130 16.82 1.70 -16.51
N GLU A 131 15.59 1.96 -16.94
CA GLU A 131 14.61 2.73 -16.19
C GLU A 131 14.11 2.00 -14.94
N ILE A 132 14.16 2.67 -13.79
CA ILE A 132 13.52 2.29 -12.53
C ILE A 132 12.38 3.27 -12.24
N THR A 133 11.38 2.82 -11.49
CA THR A 133 10.18 3.61 -11.18
C THR A 133 10.20 4.18 -9.76
N GLY A 134 11.15 3.80 -8.93
CA GLY A 134 11.27 4.36 -7.59
C GLY A 134 12.42 3.83 -6.76
N ILE A 135 12.75 4.61 -5.72
CA ILE A 135 13.64 4.24 -4.63
C ILE A 135 12.82 4.23 -3.33
N GLY A 136 12.89 3.12 -2.59
CA GLY A 136 12.24 2.94 -1.30
C GLY A 136 13.19 3.24 -0.15
N ARG A 137 13.22 2.33 0.83
CA ARG A 137 14.11 2.47 1.99
C ARG A 137 15.59 2.50 1.57
N ILE A 138 16.36 3.32 2.26
CA ILE A 138 17.81 3.40 2.15
C ILE A 138 18.41 2.90 3.46
N TRP A 139 19.47 2.10 3.37
CA TRP A 139 20.20 1.61 4.52
C TRP A 139 21.65 2.04 4.45
N ALA A 140 22.19 2.49 5.57
CA ALA A 140 23.60 2.78 5.76
C ALA A 140 24.18 1.81 6.80
N ASP A 141 25.28 1.13 6.46
CA ASP A 141 25.94 0.11 7.29
C ASP A 141 24.96 -0.96 7.84
N GLY A 142 24.01 -1.36 7.00
CA GLY A 142 23.02 -2.39 7.32
C GLY A 142 21.77 -1.91 8.07
N LYS A 143 21.77 -0.69 8.63
CA LYS A 143 20.63 -0.11 9.35
C LYS A 143 19.84 0.84 8.48
N ALA A 144 18.52 0.92 8.69
CA ALA A 144 17.69 1.86 7.96
C ALA A 144 18.17 3.29 8.28
N MET A 145 18.42 4.07 7.24
CA MET A 145 18.93 5.43 7.35
C MET A 145 17.74 6.39 7.44
N ASP A 146 17.79 7.32 8.38
CA ASP A 146 16.87 8.46 8.41
C ASP A 146 17.26 9.42 7.29
N MET A 147 16.30 9.71 6.42
CA MET A 147 16.49 10.60 5.28
C MET A 147 16.10 12.04 5.59
N THR A 148 15.62 12.32 6.80
CA THR A 148 15.27 13.67 7.25
C THR A 148 16.48 14.58 7.19
N GLY A 149 16.36 15.69 6.45
CA GLY A 149 17.44 16.66 6.30
C GLY A 149 18.61 16.22 5.40
N VAL A 150 18.54 15.02 4.81
CA VAL A 150 19.52 14.55 3.83
C VAL A 150 19.16 15.13 2.47
N THR A 151 20.09 15.83 1.83
CA THR A 151 19.91 16.31 0.47
C THR A 151 20.34 15.23 -0.51
N TRP A 152 19.39 14.69 -1.25
CA TRP A 152 19.64 13.64 -2.23
C TRP A 152 18.71 13.75 -3.43
N ARG A 153 19.13 13.16 -4.54
CA ARG A 153 18.33 13.01 -5.77
C ARG A 153 18.57 11.64 -6.36
N TRP A 154 17.62 11.13 -7.11
CA TRP A 154 17.80 9.92 -7.89
C TRP A 154 17.34 10.15 -9.33
N TYR A 155 17.93 9.37 -10.22
CA TYR A 155 17.76 9.43 -11.64
C TYR A 155 17.26 8.06 -12.10
N PRO A 156 16.18 8.02 -12.89
CA PRO A 156 15.50 6.77 -13.21
C PRO A 156 16.31 5.86 -14.14
N GLY A 157 17.29 6.38 -14.88
CA GLY A 157 18.12 5.60 -15.79
C GLY A 157 17.57 5.52 -17.21
N ASP A 158 16.63 6.39 -17.58
CA ASP A 158 16.16 6.51 -18.96
C ASP A 158 17.20 7.23 -19.86
N GLU A 159 17.03 7.12 -21.18
CA GLU A 159 17.95 7.71 -22.16
C GLU A 159 17.79 9.24 -22.32
N ALA A 160 16.67 9.80 -21.86
CA ALA A 160 16.40 11.23 -21.92
C ALA A 160 16.96 11.99 -20.71
N GLN A 161 17.35 11.29 -19.63
CA GLN A 161 17.83 11.92 -18.41
C GLN A 161 19.05 12.82 -18.66
N GLY A 162 19.06 13.96 -17.95
CA GLY A 162 20.11 14.96 -18.01
C GLY A 162 21.17 14.80 -16.92
N PRO A 163 22.30 15.52 -17.01
CA PRO A 163 23.31 15.57 -15.95
C PRO A 163 22.74 16.09 -14.62
N ASP A 164 23.30 15.62 -13.50
CA ASP A 164 22.94 16.14 -12.18
C ASP A 164 23.39 17.61 -12.03
N PRO A 165 22.53 18.53 -11.55
CA PRO A 165 22.86 19.95 -11.43
C PRO A 165 24.02 20.25 -10.49
N PHE A 166 24.17 19.50 -9.39
CA PHE A 166 25.25 19.71 -8.42
C PHE A 166 26.58 19.16 -8.92
N MET A 167 26.55 17.98 -9.54
CA MET A 167 27.70 17.46 -10.27
C MET A 167 28.11 18.44 -11.38
N SER A 168 27.15 19.03 -12.08
CA SER A 168 27.37 20.07 -13.11
C SER A 168 27.99 21.34 -12.56
N ALA A 169 27.56 21.77 -11.38
CA ALA A 169 28.16 22.92 -10.71
C ALA A 169 29.61 22.67 -10.27
N ARG A 170 29.95 21.41 -9.94
CA ARG A 170 31.30 21.02 -9.49
C ARG A 170 32.28 20.73 -10.64
N MET A 171 31.83 20.07 -11.69
CA MET A 171 32.69 19.62 -12.80
C MET A 171 32.59 20.51 -14.04
N GLY A 172 31.58 21.38 -14.11
CA GLY A 172 31.19 22.13 -15.31
C GLY A 172 30.33 21.29 -16.26
N GLY A 173 29.29 21.90 -16.83
CA GLY A 173 28.27 21.17 -17.60
C GLY A 173 28.78 20.37 -18.80
N ALA A 174 29.89 20.78 -19.43
CA ALA A 174 30.50 20.03 -20.54
C ALA A 174 31.20 18.73 -20.10
N ASN A 175 31.59 18.64 -18.82
CA ASN A 175 32.34 17.50 -18.27
C ASN A 175 31.47 16.58 -17.40
N THR A 176 30.20 16.94 -17.19
CA THR A 176 29.31 16.16 -16.32
C THR A 176 28.56 15.11 -17.12
N PRO A 177 28.83 13.81 -16.87
CA PRO A 177 28.08 12.75 -17.53
C PRO A 177 26.62 12.76 -17.06
N ALA A 178 25.72 12.43 -17.99
CA ALA A 178 24.29 12.22 -17.70
C ALA A 178 23.97 10.78 -17.27
N TYR A 179 24.95 9.87 -17.36
CA TYR A 179 24.81 8.43 -17.08
C TYR A 179 23.55 7.79 -17.68
N ARG A 180 23.19 8.18 -18.92
CA ARG A 180 22.01 7.67 -19.63
C ARG A 180 22.02 6.15 -19.68
N GLY A 181 20.84 5.55 -19.52
CA GLY A 181 20.70 4.09 -19.45
C GLY A 181 21.15 3.48 -18.12
N THR A 182 21.51 4.28 -17.11
CA THR A 182 21.88 3.80 -15.76
C THR A 182 21.12 4.60 -14.70
N ALA A 183 20.36 3.89 -13.87
CA ALA A 183 19.73 4.49 -12.69
C ALA A 183 20.79 4.79 -11.63
N TYR A 184 20.79 5.99 -11.06
CA TYR A 184 21.77 6.38 -10.05
C TYR A 184 21.20 7.35 -9.01
N VAL A 185 21.85 7.42 -7.86
CA VAL A 185 21.50 8.30 -6.73
C VAL A 185 22.65 9.24 -6.45
N VAL A 186 22.36 10.51 -6.16
CA VAL A 186 23.33 11.52 -5.74
C VAL A 186 23.00 11.96 -4.33
N PHE A 187 24.01 11.97 -3.46
CA PHE A 187 23.96 12.61 -2.15
C PHE A 187 24.79 13.89 -2.18
N GLU A 188 24.24 14.97 -1.65
CA GLU A 188 24.94 16.23 -1.44
C GLU A 188 25.26 16.41 0.03
N GLU A 189 26.54 16.68 0.32
CA GLU A 189 27.02 17.04 1.65
C GLU A 189 26.43 16.15 2.77
N LEU A 190 26.47 14.84 2.58
CA LEU A 190 26.01 13.88 3.57
C LEU A 190 26.89 13.98 4.83
N ASP A 191 26.27 14.24 5.98
CA ASP A 191 26.93 14.26 7.29
C ASP A 191 27.44 12.87 7.65
N LEU A 192 28.75 12.75 7.87
CA LEU A 192 29.44 11.49 8.19
C LEU A 192 29.64 11.26 9.69
N SER A 193 29.23 12.19 10.54
CA SER A 193 29.41 12.08 12.00
C SER A 193 28.78 10.80 12.56
N LEU A 194 27.60 10.44 12.06
CA LEU A 194 26.86 9.23 12.44
C LEU A 194 27.50 7.93 11.91
N PHE A 195 28.42 8.04 10.95
CA PHE A 195 29.06 6.92 10.27
C PHE A 195 30.54 6.79 10.63
N GLY A 196 30.97 7.43 11.73
CA GLY A 196 32.36 7.40 12.19
C GLY A 196 33.31 8.15 11.25
N ASN A 197 32.82 9.22 10.61
CA ASN A 197 33.57 10.07 9.68
C ASN A 197 34.18 9.31 8.48
N ARG A 198 33.50 8.25 8.04
CA ARG A 198 33.79 7.55 6.80
C ARG A 198 32.54 7.47 5.93
N LEU A 199 32.73 7.18 4.66
CA LEU A 199 31.62 6.85 3.79
C LEU A 199 30.94 5.54 4.26
N PRO A 200 29.63 5.54 4.53
CA PRO A 200 28.92 4.33 4.91
C PRO A 200 28.72 3.39 3.71
N GLN A 201 28.50 2.11 4.00
CA GLN A 201 28.02 1.15 3.00
C GLN A 201 26.52 1.39 2.79
N ILE A 202 26.14 1.90 1.62
CA ILE A 202 24.76 2.31 1.33
C ILE A 202 24.09 1.28 0.45
N SER A 203 22.85 0.95 0.77
CA SER A 203 22.03 0.10 -0.09
C SER A 203 20.61 0.62 -0.19
N PHE A 204 19.97 0.36 -1.32
CA PHE A 204 18.74 0.99 -1.74
C PHE A 204 17.72 -0.08 -2.07
N GLU A 205 16.49 0.09 -1.60
CA GLU A 205 15.34 -0.63 -2.12
C GLU A 205 14.96 -0.01 -3.46
N VAL A 206 15.08 -0.76 -4.54
CA VAL A 206 14.84 -0.28 -5.91
C VAL A 206 13.59 -0.96 -6.45
N PHE A 207 12.73 -0.17 -7.08
CA PHE A 207 11.53 -0.63 -7.79
C PHE A 207 11.76 -0.55 -9.28
N ARG A 208 11.70 -1.69 -9.96
CA ARG A 208 11.76 -1.81 -11.42
C ARG A 208 10.73 -2.84 -11.88
N PRO A 209 9.43 -2.47 -11.89
CA PRO A 209 8.39 -3.37 -12.34
C PRO A 209 8.62 -3.75 -13.81
N LEU A 210 8.19 -4.97 -14.16
CA LEU A 210 8.05 -5.36 -15.54
C LEU A 210 6.73 -4.78 -16.05
N ALA A 211 6.71 -3.52 -16.49
CA ALA A 211 5.48 -2.83 -16.90
C ALA A 211 5.03 -3.20 -18.33
N ASP A 212 5.22 -4.46 -18.73
CA ASP A 212 4.75 -4.96 -20.03
C ASP A 212 3.23 -5.17 -20.03
N PRO A 213 2.54 -5.03 -21.17
CA PRO A 213 1.08 -5.21 -21.24
C PRO A 213 0.58 -6.60 -20.82
N ASP A 214 1.45 -7.61 -20.77
CA ASP A 214 1.11 -8.98 -20.39
C ASP A 214 1.45 -9.33 -18.93
N THR A 215 1.96 -8.38 -18.14
CA THR A 215 2.31 -8.59 -16.73
C THR A 215 1.25 -8.04 -15.78
N ALA A 216 1.28 -8.46 -14.53
CA ALA A 216 0.39 -7.92 -13.51
C ALA A 216 0.63 -6.41 -13.32
N GLU A 217 1.88 -5.97 -13.28
CA GLU A 217 2.27 -4.58 -13.08
C GLU A 217 1.81 -3.65 -14.21
N GLY A 218 1.77 -4.13 -15.46
CA GLY A 218 1.25 -3.38 -16.61
C GLY A 218 -0.27 -3.48 -16.79
N LEU A 219 -0.90 -4.59 -16.39
CA LEU A 219 -2.34 -4.82 -16.53
C LEU A 219 -3.20 -4.16 -15.44
N VAL A 220 -2.65 -4.00 -14.24
CA VAL A 220 -3.42 -3.48 -13.09
C VAL A 220 -3.65 -1.97 -13.26
N LYS A 221 -4.90 -1.62 -13.60
CA LYS A 221 -5.36 -0.23 -13.75
C LYS A 221 -6.08 0.33 -12.52
N ALA A 222 -6.56 -0.54 -11.65
CA ALA A 222 -7.29 -0.14 -10.46
C ALA A 222 -7.04 -1.10 -9.29
N VAL A 223 -7.07 -0.57 -8.07
CA VAL A 223 -6.92 -1.35 -6.84
C VAL A 223 -7.97 -0.97 -5.80
N THR A 224 -8.28 -1.91 -4.91
CA THR A 224 -9.11 -1.64 -3.72
C THR A 224 -8.22 -1.45 -2.50
N MET A 225 -8.36 -0.32 -1.82
CA MET A 225 -7.58 0.02 -0.64
C MET A 225 -8.21 -0.60 0.61
N ILE A 226 -7.58 -1.66 1.12
CA ILE A 226 -7.98 -2.43 2.30
C ILE A 226 -7.05 -2.11 3.49
N PRO A 227 -7.44 -2.30 4.77
CA PRO A 227 -8.55 -3.16 5.27
C PRO A 227 -9.92 -2.49 5.47
N ALA A 228 -10.12 -1.23 5.07
CA ALA A 228 -11.33 -0.41 5.35
C ALA A 228 -11.51 0.06 6.80
N SER A 229 -10.67 -0.43 7.71
CA SER A 229 -10.66 -0.12 9.13
C SER A 229 -9.26 0.28 9.59
N GLY A 230 -9.18 0.83 10.80
CA GLY A 230 -8.03 1.52 11.36
C GLY A 230 -8.33 3.00 11.56
N GLU A 231 -8.40 3.42 12.83
CA GLU A 231 -8.88 4.75 13.24
C GLU A 231 -8.15 5.92 12.55
N PHE A 232 -6.86 5.75 12.24
CA PHE A 232 -5.99 6.78 11.66
C PHE A 232 -5.23 6.31 10.40
N SER A 233 -5.55 5.14 9.86
CA SER A 233 -4.79 4.50 8.78
C SER A 233 -4.75 5.31 7.48
N TYR A 234 -5.73 6.20 7.29
CA TYR A 234 -5.85 7.07 6.12
C TYR A 234 -5.31 8.49 6.33
N ALA A 235 -4.83 8.81 7.54
CA ALA A 235 -4.25 10.12 7.80
C ALA A 235 -2.92 10.25 7.05
N THR A 236 -2.70 11.38 6.38
CA THR A 236 -1.47 11.67 5.61
C THR A 236 -0.37 12.28 6.47
N ALA A 237 -0.69 12.64 7.72
CA ALA A 237 0.26 13.13 8.70
C ALA A 237 0.46 12.11 9.83
N PRO A 238 1.63 12.11 10.50
CA PRO A 238 1.87 11.29 11.67
C PRO A 238 0.85 11.54 12.79
N VAL A 239 0.21 10.47 13.26
CA VAL A 239 -0.63 10.46 14.47
C VAL A 239 0.03 9.59 15.52
N LYS A 240 0.11 10.11 16.75
CA LYS A 240 0.72 9.39 17.87
C LYS A 240 -0.27 9.28 19.03
N LYS A 241 -0.31 8.12 19.68
CA LYS A 241 -1.03 7.92 20.95
C LYS A 241 -0.10 8.12 22.14
N SER A 242 -0.64 8.65 23.23
CA SER A 242 0.06 8.64 24.51
C SER A 242 0.07 7.24 25.11
N THR A 243 1.23 6.80 25.63
CA THR A 243 1.43 5.44 26.17
C THR A 243 1.62 5.40 27.69
N GLY A 244 1.47 6.53 28.38
CA GLY A 244 1.56 6.57 29.84
C GLY A 244 1.95 7.96 30.39
N PRO A 245 2.14 8.05 31.73
CA PRO A 245 2.62 9.26 32.37
C PRO A 245 4.00 9.68 31.84
N GLY A 246 4.27 10.99 31.78
CA GLY A 246 5.59 11.52 31.38
C GLY A 246 5.77 11.80 29.88
N GLY A 247 4.68 11.82 29.09
CA GLY A 247 4.72 12.28 27.70
C GLY A 247 5.23 11.25 26.68
N ALA A 248 5.40 9.99 27.08
CA ALA A 248 5.73 8.91 26.15
C ALA A 248 4.62 8.72 25.11
N THR A 249 5.02 8.54 23.85
CA THR A 249 4.11 8.34 22.72
C THR A 249 4.53 7.18 21.83
N SER A 250 3.57 6.59 21.13
CA SER A 250 3.79 5.60 20.08
C SER A 250 2.97 5.98 18.84
N ALA A 251 3.46 5.62 17.66
CA ALA A 251 2.79 5.95 16.41
C ALA A 251 1.56 5.07 16.16
N GLU A 252 0.53 5.67 15.57
CA GLU A 252 -0.68 4.96 15.12
C GLU A 252 -0.62 4.60 13.62
N ASN A 253 0.12 5.37 12.82
CA ASN A 253 0.15 5.24 11.35
C ASN A 253 1.57 5.41 10.75
N LEU A 254 2.62 4.98 11.46
CA LEU A 254 4.03 5.02 11.01
C LEU A 254 4.67 3.63 11.09
N ASN A 255 3.99 2.62 10.56
CA ASN A 255 4.45 1.23 10.60
C ASN A 255 5.47 0.93 9.48
N ALA A 256 5.35 1.59 8.34
CA ALA A 256 6.19 1.36 7.18
C ALA A 256 7.54 2.07 7.28
N ILE A 257 7.54 3.34 7.71
CA ILE A 257 8.71 4.22 7.89
C ILE A 257 8.39 5.14 9.10
N SER A 258 9.41 5.54 9.86
CA SER A 258 9.26 6.19 11.17
C SER A 258 8.67 7.61 11.17
N ASP A 259 8.69 8.30 10.03
CA ASP A 259 8.39 9.72 9.90
C ASP A 259 7.26 10.03 8.90
N THR A 260 6.94 9.07 8.02
CA THR A 260 6.00 9.23 6.92
C THR A 260 4.77 8.37 7.17
N ALA A 261 3.59 8.97 7.05
CA ALA A 261 2.33 8.28 7.26
C ALA A 261 2.16 7.09 6.30
N ASP A 262 1.62 5.99 6.80
CA ASP A 262 1.54 4.71 6.09
C ASP A 262 0.81 4.82 4.73
N ILE A 263 -0.25 5.63 4.63
CA ILE A 263 -0.97 5.82 3.37
C ILE A 263 -0.12 6.50 2.30
N VAL A 264 0.73 7.46 2.67
CA VAL A 264 1.62 8.16 1.73
C VAL A 264 2.64 7.17 1.18
N VAL A 265 3.27 6.40 2.08
CA VAL A 265 4.22 5.34 1.70
C VAL A 265 3.55 4.27 0.82
N ALA A 266 2.30 3.90 1.13
CA ALA A 266 1.56 2.91 0.35
C ALA A 266 1.25 3.42 -1.07
N LEU A 267 0.83 4.69 -1.22
CA LEU A 267 0.55 5.30 -2.51
C LEU A 267 1.80 5.53 -3.36
N ASP A 268 2.93 5.89 -2.74
CA ASP A 268 4.23 5.99 -3.43
C ASP A 268 4.66 4.64 -3.98
N ARG A 269 4.58 3.60 -3.14
CA ARG A 269 4.92 2.23 -3.54
C ARG A 269 3.98 1.68 -4.60
N LEU A 270 2.69 2.00 -4.52
CA LEU A 270 1.71 1.60 -5.54
C LEU A 270 2.11 2.16 -6.91
N ARG A 271 2.45 3.45 -6.98
CA ARG A 271 2.89 4.09 -8.23
C ARG A 271 4.19 3.51 -8.75
N ALA A 272 5.14 3.23 -7.86
CA ALA A 272 6.40 2.62 -8.25
C ALA A 272 6.19 1.19 -8.77
N MET A 273 5.31 0.40 -8.16
CA MET A 273 5.14 -1.02 -8.52
C MET A 273 4.16 -1.24 -9.68
N ALA A 274 3.12 -0.41 -9.80
CA ALA A 274 2.06 -0.56 -10.79
C ALA A 274 1.76 0.82 -11.39
N PRO A 275 2.63 1.33 -12.28
CA PRO A 275 2.52 2.68 -12.82
C PRO A 275 1.27 2.89 -13.69
N ALA A 276 0.65 1.82 -14.18
CA ALA A 276 -0.61 1.86 -14.93
C ALA A 276 -1.86 2.10 -14.07
N VAL A 277 -1.73 2.14 -12.73
CA VAL A 277 -2.86 2.38 -11.83
C VAL A 277 -3.36 3.81 -11.96
N GLU A 278 -4.62 3.95 -12.36
CA GLU A 278 -5.32 5.21 -12.57
C GLU A 278 -6.49 5.40 -11.59
N SER A 279 -6.90 4.35 -10.87
CA SER A 279 -8.08 4.39 -9.99
C SER A 279 -7.90 3.61 -8.69
N ILE A 280 -8.44 4.13 -7.61
CA ILE A 280 -8.47 3.48 -6.29
C ILE A 280 -9.89 3.44 -5.75
N SER A 281 -10.33 2.27 -5.30
CA SER A 281 -11.52 2.12 -4.46
C SER A 281 -11.13 2.30 -2.98
N LEU A 282 -11.45 3.46 -2.41
CA LEU A 282 -11.22 3.76 -0.99
C LEU A 282 -12.37 3.20 -0.16
N VAL A 283 -12.07 2.21 0.68
CA VAL A 283 -13.09 1.51 1.47
C VAL A 283 -13.11 2.10 2.89
N ALA A 284 -14.28 2.39 3.46
CA ALA A 284 -14.39 2.89 4.83
C ALA A 284 -15.53 2.21 5.59
N ALA A 285 -15.21 1.55 6.70
CA ALA A 285 -16.13 0.66 7.38
C ALA A 285 -16.79 1.25 8.63
N TRP A 286 -18.10 1.04 8.78
CA TRP A 286 -18.81 1.07 10.06
C TRP A 286 -19.16 -0.36 10.50
N PHE A 287 -19.73 -0.51 11.69
CA PHE A 287 -20.02 -1.80 12.31
C PHE A 287 -21.52 -2.07 12.38
N GLY A 288 -21.93 -3.23 11.88
CA GLY A 288 -23.26 -3.83 12.08
C GLY A 288 -23.24 -4.80 13.26
N ASP A 289 -24.26 -4.82 14.11
CA ASP A 289 -24.29 -5.60 15.36
C ASP A 289 -25.32 -6.74 15.38
N ASP A 290 -26.11 -6.92 14.32
CA ASP A 290 -27.17 -7.93 14.24
C ASP A 290 -27.46 -8.32 12.78
N LEU A 291 -27.77 -9.59 12.49
CA LEU A 291 -28.18 -10.03 11.15
C LEU A 291 -29.64 -9.72 10.82
N ARG A 292 -30.46 -9.34 11.79
CA ARG A 292 -31.87 -9.03 11.60
C ARG A 292 -32.01 -7.58 11.16
N ALA A 293 -32.52 -7.34 9.95
CA ALA A 293 -32.71 -5.99 9.41
C ALA A 293 -33.49 -5.08 10.37
N GLY A 294 -34.51 -5.61 11.04
CA GLY A 294 -35.32 -4.85 12.00
C GLY A 294 -34.61 -4.44 13.30
N SER A 295 -33.40 -4.94 13.58
CA SER A 295 -32.68 -4.72 14.84
C SER A 295 -31.23 -4.28 14.67
N CYS A 296 -30.63 -4.55 13.51
CA CYS A 296 -29.26 -4.17 13.19
C CYS A 296 -29.07 -2.66 13.21
N LYS A 297 -28.06 -2.22 13.95
CA LYS A 297 -27.58 -0.83 13.98
C LYS A 297 -26.24 -0.77 13.26
N VAL A 298 -26.04 0.28 12.47
CA VAL A 298 -24.79 0.56 11.75
C VAL A 298 -24.13 1.79 12.38
N ARG A 299 -22.97 1.61 13.02
CA ARG A 299 -22.31 2.65 13.85
C ARG A 299 -20.81 2.77 13.57
N PRO A 300 -20.21 3.96 13.67
CA PRO A 300 -18.76 4.07 13.69
C PRO A 300 -18.24 3.47 15.00
N GLY A 301 -17.08 2.80 14.92
CA GLY A 301 -16.52 2.09 16.05
C GLY A 301 -15.05 2.38 16.34
N VAL A 302 -14.63 2.06 17.57
CA VAL A 302 -13.28 2.29 18.10
C VAL A 302 -12.71 1.02 18.71
N GLU A 303 -11.38 0.88 18.68
CA GLU A 303 -10.64 -0.28 19.20
C GLU A 303 -10.59 -0.33 20.73
N VAL A 304 -10.58 0.85 21.35
CA VAL A 304 -10.45 1.05 22.78
C VAL A 304 -11.32 2.23 23.22
N ALA A 305 -11.88 2.11 24.42
CA ALA A 305 -12.76 3.13 25.00
C ALA A 305 -12.02 4.45 25.30
N ALA A 306 -10.72 4.38 25.60
CA ALA A 306 -9.90 5.54 25.88
C ALA A 306 -8.57 5.47 25.11
N LYS A 307 -8.32 6.52 24.31
CA LYS A 307 -7.06 6.75 23.59
C LYS A 307 -6.94 8.24 23.37
N ALA A 308 -5.85 8.84 23.85
CA ALA A 308 -5.51 10.23 23.59
C ALA A 308 -4.45 10.29 22.48
N THR A 309 -4.73 11.08 21.44
CA THR A 309 -3.89 11.18 20.24
C THR A 309 -3.52 12.61 19.91
N THR A 310 -2.37 12.79 19.28
CA THR A 310 -1.88 14.06 18.75
C THR A 310 -1.41 13.90 17.29
N PRO A 311 -1.53 14.94 16.46
CA PRO A 311 -2.13 16.25 16.75
C PRO A 311 -3.67 16.26 16.71
N ALA A 312 -4.30 15.19 16.23
CA ALA A 312 -5.75 15.11 16.03
C ALA A 312 -6.40 14.05 16.93
N SER A 313 -7.66 14.29 17.29
CA SER A 313 -8.54 13.33 17.97
C SER A 313 -9.42 12.59 16.97
N TRP A 314 -9.81 11.36 17.31
CA TRP A 314 -10.74 10.57 16.50
C TRP A 314 -12.18 11.10 16.62
N SER A 315 -12.87 11.23 15.50
CA SER A 315 -14.30 11.52 15.41
C SER A 315 -14.84 11.07 14.05
N VAL A 316 -16.09 10.59 14.02
CA VAL A 316 -16.81 10.20 12.80
C VAL A 316 -18.27 10.64 12.90
N ASN A 317 -18.75 11.40 11.92
CA ASN A 317 -20.13 11.90 11.87
C ASN A 317 -20.53 12.70 13.13
N GLY A 318 -19.57 13.39 13.75
CA GLY A 318 -19.73 14.12 15.00
C GLY A 318 -19.68 13.24 16.27
N VAL A 319 -19.49 11.93 16.14
CA VAL A 319 -19.37 10.98 17.25
C VAL A 319 -17.94 10.96 17.74
N GLY A 320 -17.72 11.37 18.99
CA GLY A 320 -16.43 11.22 19.67
C GLY A 320 -16.22 9.81 20.20
N ARG A 321 -14.98 9.47 20.55
CA ARG A 321 -14.58 8.13 21.02
C ARG A 321 -15.44 7.59 22.17
N ALA A 322 -15.81 8.44 23.13
CA ALA A 322 -16.56 8.04 24.32
C ALA A 322 -17.96 7.50 23.99
N ASP A 323 -18.55 7.97 22.88
CA ASP A 323 -19.90 7.61 22.44
C ASP A 323 -19.90 6.60 21.27
N ALA A 324 -18.70 6.21 20.80
CA ALA A 324 -18.54 5.30 19.68
C ALA A 324 -18.81 3.85 20.07
N PHE A 325 -19.15 3.03 19.07
CA PHE A 325 -19.29 1.59 19.27
C PHE A 325 -17.93 0.96 19.60
N LEU A 326 -17.78 0.36 20.77
CA LEU A 326 -16.55 -0.35 21.13
C LEU A 326 -16.57 -1.73 20.45
N VAL A 327 -15.57 -1.98 19.60
CA VAL A 327 -15.47 -3.27 18.90
C VAL A 327 -15.22 -4.42 19.87
N SER A 328 -15.75 -5.60 19.53
CA SER A 328 -15.55 -6.82 20.31
C SER A 328 -14.08 -7.17 20.48
N ARG A 329 -13.79 -7.90 21.56
CA ARG A 329 -12.45 -8.40 21.87
C ARG A 329 -12.37 -9.91 21.70
N ASP A 330 -11.18 -10.38 21.35
CA ASP A 330 -10.85 -11.81 21.36
C ASP A 330 -10.58 -12.31 22.79
N ALA A 331 -10.23 -13.60 22.90
CA ALA A 331 -9.94 -14.24 24.19
C ALA A 331 -8.71 -13.65 24.89
N GLU A 332 -7.78 -13.06 24.14
CA GLU A 332 -6.58 -12.38 24.65
C GLU A 332 -6.84 -10.90 24.98
N GLY A 333 -8.08 -10.42 24.85
CA GLY A 333 -8.46 -9.05 25.13
C GLY A 333 -8.03 -8.04 24.05
N ARG A 334 -7.65 -8.49 22.86
CA ARG A 334 -7.31 -7.63 21.72
C ARG A 334 -8.56 -7.28 20.92
N PRO A 335 -8.65 -6.08 20.33
CA PRO A 335 -9.77 -5.74 19.45
C PRO A 335 -9.77 -6.67 18.22
N VAL A 336 -10.94 -7.21 17.87
CA VAL A 336 -11.09 -8.13 16.72
C VAL A 336 -10.98 -7.38 15.39
N TYR A 337 -11.40 -6.11 15.38
CA TYR A 337 -11.32 -5.22 14.22
C TYR A 337 -10.51 -3.97 14.55
N GLY A 338 -9.91 -3.36 13.52
CA GLY A 338 -9.52 -1.95 13.61
C GLY A 338 -10.76 -1.05 13.67
N GLY A 339 -10.63 0.17 14.21
CA GLY A 339 -11.76 1.10 14.31
C GLY A 339 -12.20 1.70 12.96
N THR A 340 -13.30 2.44 12.93
CA THR A 340 -13.70 3.20 11.74
C THR A 340 -12.66 4.30 11.46
N PRO A 341 -12.20 4.50 10.21
CA PRO A 341 -11.31 5.61 9.89
C PRO A 341 -11.92 6.96 10.25
N ALA A 342 -11.18 7.82 10.93
CA ALA A 342 -11.65 9.16 11.30
C ALA A 342 -11.98 10.01 10.06
N ASP A 343 -12.97 10.89 10.18
CA ASP A 343 -13.45 11.70 9.04
C ASP A 343 -12.32 12.53 8.41
N PHE A 344 -11.49 13.17 9.23
CA PHE A 344 -10.37 13.97 8.73
C PHE A 344 -9.36 13.12 7.95
N ALA A 345 -9.15 11.86 8.36
CA ALA A 345 -8.23 10.95 7.70
C ALA A 345 -8.78 10.52 6.33
N VAL A 346 -10.10 10.28 6.24
CA VAL A 346 -10.77 10.00 4.96
C VAL A 346 -10.65 11.19 4.00
N VAL A 347 -10.87 12.42 4.48
CA VAL A 347 -10.72 13.63 3.67
C VAL A 347 -9.28 13.79 3.17
N GLN A 348 -8.30 13.59 4.04
CA GLN A 348 -6.88 13.62 3.67
C GLN A 348 -6.54 12.59 2.59
N ALA A 349 -7.00 11.34 2.74
CA ALA A 349 -6.76 10.29 1.75
C ALA A 349 -7.37 10.60 0.38
N ILE A 350 -8.62 11.08 0.33
CA ILE A 350 -9.26 11.47 -0.93
C ILE A 350 -8.44 12.55 -1.63
N ARG A 351 -8.02 13.58 -0.90
CA ARG A 351 -7.23 14.67 -1.46
C ARG A 351 -5.84 14.23 -1.91
N GLU A 352 -5.17 13.39 -1.14
CA GLU A 352 -3.86 12.84 -1.50
C GLU A 352 -3.93 12.04 -2.80
N MET A 353 -4.95 11.18 -2.95
CA MET A 353 -5.17 10.42 -4.19
C MET A 353 -5.50 11.35 -5.38
N LYS A 354 -6.32 12.38 -5.17
CA LYS A 354 -6.67 13.34 -6.23
C LYS A 354 -5.51 14.26 -6.62
N ALA A 355 -4.70 14.70 -5.66
CA ALA A 355 -3.49 15.49 -5.92
C ALA A 355 -2.47 14.70 -6.77
N ARG A 356 -2.49 13.38 -6.60
CA ARG A 356 -1.76 12.41 -7.41
C ARG A 356 -2.37 12.24 -8.82
N GLY A 357 -3.61 12.64 -9.06
CA GLY A 357 -4.30 12.42 -10.34
C GLY A 357 -4.95 11.04 -10.45
N LEU A 358 -5.18 10.36 -9.31
CA LEU A 358 -5.89 9.09 -9.27
C LEU A 358 -7.40 9.34 -9.15
N ARG A 359 -8.18 8.54 -9.89
CA ARG A 359 -9.64 8.49 -9.74
C ARG A 359 -9.98 7.79 -8.43
N VAL A 360 -10.98 8.31 -7.71
CA VAL A 360 -11.40 7.78 -6.41
C VAL A 360 -12.81 7.23 -6.52
N THR A 361 -12.96 5.93 -6.27
CA THR A 361 -14.26 5.33 -5.98
C THR A 361 -14.40 5.23 -4.47
N PHE A 362 -15.39 5.90 -3.88
CA PHE A 362 -15.65 5.76 -2.45
C PHE A 362 -16.55 4.56 -2.18
N TYR A 363 -16.14 3.73 -1.25
CA TYR A 363 -16.79 2.47 -0.91
C TYR A 363 -17.13 2.41 0.59
N PRO A 364 -18.36 2.81 0.99
CA PRO A 364 -18.89 2.56 2.33
C PRO A 364 -19.06 1.05 2.60
N PHE A 365 -18.52 0.57 3.71
CA PHE A 365 -18.47 -0.85 4.04
C PHE A 365 -19.07 -1.14 5.44
N ILE A 366 -19.52 -2.37 5.66
CA ILE A 366 -20.04 -2.81 6.97
C ILE A 366 -19.26 -4.05 7.43
N LEU A 367 -18.60 -3.93 8.57
CA LEU A 367 -18.05 -5.08 9.29
C LEU A 367 -19.10 -5.56 10.28
N MET A 368 -19.40 -6.87 10.33
CA MET A 368 -20.33 -7.38 11.33
C MET A 368 -19.57 -7.73 12.61
N ASP A 369 -19.94 -7.07 13.69
CA ASP A 369 -19.39 -7.29 15.02
C ASP A 369 -20.41 -8.02 15.91
N VAL A 370 -20.48 -9.34 15.70
CA VAL A 370 -21.32 -10.26 16.47
C VAL A 370 -20.38 -11.28 17.14
N PRO A 371 -20.05 -11.11 18.43
CA PRO A 371 -19.05 -11.94 19.08
C PRO A 371 -19.53 -13.38 19.34
N PRO A 372 -18.60 -14.32 19.61
CA PRO A 372 -18.94 -15.66 20.08
C PRO A 372 -19.81 -15.61 21.34
N GLY A 373 -20.76 -16.54 21.46
CA GLY A 373 -21.63 -16.64 22.64
C GLY A 373 -22.69 -15.54 22.74
N ASN A 374 -22.93 -14.78 21.68
CA ASN A 374 -24.01 -13.80 21.64
C ASN A 374 -25.38 -14.48 21.85
N MET A 375 -26.32 -13.74 22.44
CA MET A 375 -27.68 -14.20 22.74
C MET A 375 -28.71 -13.64 21.76
N LEU A 376 -28.28 -13.22 20.56
CA LEU A 376 -29.17 -12.63 19.57
C LEU A 376 -30.04 -13.72 18.92
N PRO A 377 -31.35 -13.50 18.71
CA PRO A 377 -32.17 -14.40 17.91
C PRO A 377 -31.61 -14.54 16.49
N ASN A 378 -31.49 -15.78 16.02
CA ASN A 378 -30.94 -16.08 14.71
C ASN A 378 -32.03 -15.98 13.62
N PRO A 379 -31.92 -15.04 12.65
CA PRO A 379 -32.92 -14.91 11.59
C PRO A 379 -33.01 -16.17 10.72
N TYR A 380 -31.93 -16.94 10.62
CA TYR A 380 -31.86 -18.19 9.86
C TYR A 380 -32.28 -19.40 10.72
N SER A 381 -33.43 -19.27 11.38
CA SER A 381 -34.02 -20.34 12.18
C SER A 381 -35.55 -20.31 12.15
N GLU A 382 -36.16 -21.46 12.40
CA GLU A 382 -37.62 -21.60 12.44
C GLU A 382 -38.22 -20.65 13.47
N ASN A 383 -39.16 -19.80 13.02
CA ASN A 383 -39.80 -18.74 13.80
C ASN A 383 -38.80 -17.76 14.47
N GLY A 384 -37.53 -17.75 14.06
CA GLY A 384 -36.48 -16.90 14.67
C GLY A 384 -36.18 -17.27 16.12
N THR A 385 -36.46 -18.51 16.53
CA THR A 385 -36.43 -18.93 17.94
C THR A 385 -35.07 -19.41 18.42
N THR A 386 -34.17 -19.79 17.51
CA THR A 386 -32.82 -20.22 17.90
C THR A 386 -32.02 -19.01 18.36
N VAL A 387 -31.45 -19.12 19.56
CA VAL A 387 -30.56 -18.09 20.13
C VAL A 387 -29.13 -18.35 19.66
N GLY A 388 -28.42 -17.28 19.32
CA GLY A 388 -27.04 -17.32 18.84
C GLY A 388 -26.95 -17.13 17.34
N GLN A 389 -26.55 -15.93 16.93
CA GLN A 389 -26.18 -15.66 15.55
C GLN A 389 -24.74 -16.16 15.27
N PRO A 390 -24.41 -16.48 14.01
CA PRO A 390 -23.05 -16.83 13.63
C PRO A 390 -22.07 -15.73 14.03
N THR A 391 -20.89 -16.13 14.52
CA THR A 391 -19.80 -15.24 14.93
C THR A 391 -19.24 -14.46 13.74
N PHE A 392 -19.07 -13.15 13.90
CA PHE A 392 -18.47 -12.21 12.91
C PHE A 392 -18.91 -12.50 11.46
N PRO A 393 -20.21 -12.54 11.18
CA PRO A 393 -20.73 -13.03 9.92
C PRO A 393 -20.42 -12.08 8.76
N TRP A 394 -20.47 -12.57 7.53
CA TRP A 394 -20.46 -11.69 6.38
C TRP A 394 -21.75 -10.83 6.33
N ARG A 395 -21.61 -9.51 6.08
CA ARG A 395 -22.72 -8.54 6.01
C ARG A 395 -23.84 -8.92 5.03
N GLY A 396 -23.51 -9.67 3.98
CA GLY A 396 -24.50 -10.15 3.02
C GLY A 396 -25.55 -11.09 3.61
N ARG A 397 -25.36 -11.52 4.87
CA ARG A 397 -26.31 -12.30 5.66
C ARG A 397 -27.32 -11.45 6.44
N ILE A 398 -27.25 -10.12 6.38
CA ILE A 398 -28.31 -9.28 6.97
C ILE A 398 -29.61 -9.56 6.18
N THR A 399 -30.70 -9.89 6.89
CA THR A 399 -31.97 -10.29 6.26
C THR A 399 -33.18 -10.01 7.15
N CYS A 400 -34.39 -10.27 6.66
CA CYS A 400 -35.62 -10.22 7.48
C CYS A 400 -35.62 -11.33 8.52
N SER A 401 -36.35 -11.15 9.63
CA SER A 401 -36.40 -12.12 10.71
C SER A 401 -37.84 -12.52 10.99
N PRO A 402 -38.20 -13.82 10.89
CA PRO A 402 -37.38 -14.93 10.36
C PRO A 402 -37.09 -14.81 8.85
N ALA A 403 -35.95 -15.32 8.40
CA ALA A 403 -35.45 -15.21 7.04
C ALA A 403 -36.32 -15.98 6.03
N ALA A 404 -36.19 -15.65 4.74
CA ALA A 404 -36.86 -16.40 3.68
C ALA A 404 -36.47 -17.89 3.71
N GLY A 405 -37.45 -18.78 3.54
CA GLY A 405 -37.24 -20.24 3.55
C GLY A 405 -37.35 -20.92 4.92
N TYR A 406 -37.58 -20.16 5.99
CA TYR A 406 -37.82 -20.67 7.34
C TYR A 406 -39.31 -20.49 7.74
N ALA A 407 -39.85 -21.34 8.62
CA ALA A 407 -41.20 -21.18 9.13
C ALA A 407 -41.36 -19.84 9.87
N GLY A 408 -42.54 -19.24 9.71
CA GLY A 408 -42.83 -17.91 10.25
C GLY A 408 -42.10 -16.77 9.55
N THR A 409 -41.50 -17.01 8.37
CA THR A 409 -40.76 -15.99 7.62
C THR A 409 -41.52 -14.67 7.49
N ALA A 410 -40.80 -13.56 7.66
CA ALA A 410 -41.32 -12.23 7.39
C ALA A 410 -41.32 -11.91 5.88
N ASP A 411 -40.61 -12.69 5.05
CA ASP A 411 -40.57 -12.48 3.59
C ASP A 411 -41.97 -12.54 2.97
N LYS A 412 -42.21 -11.70 1.97
CA LYS A 412 -43.51 -11.46 1.32
C LYS A 412 -44.61 -10.92 2.23
N THR A 413 -44.26 -10.28 3.35
CA THR A 413 -45.22 -9.65 4.27
C THR A 413 -44.94 -8.17 4.48
N ALA A 414 -45.92 -7.44 5.03
CA ALA A 414 -45.71 -6.04 5.44
C ALA A 414 -44.64 -5.91 6.55
N THR A 415 -44.45 -6.94 7.38
CA THR A 415 -43.41 -6.97 8.42
C THR A 415 -42.01 -6.88 7.81
N ALA A 416 -41.76 -7.53 6.66
CA ALA A 416 -40.48 -7.39 5.96
C ALA A 416 -40.21 -5.94 5.52
N ALA A 417 -41.21 -5.21 5.04
CA ALA A 417 -41.05 -3.79 4.71
C ALA A 417 -40.68 -2.96 5.95
N ALA A 418 -41.34 -3.19 7.08
CA ALA A 418 -41.06 -2.48 8.33
C ALA A 418 -39.63 -2.77 8.83
N GLN A 419 -39.19 -4.03 8.79
CA GLN A 419 -37.83 -4.42 9.20
C GLN A 419 -36.76 -3.81 8.30
N VAL A 420 -36.97 -3.80 6.98
CA VAL A 420 -36.06 -3.12 6.05
C VAL A 420 -36.04 -1.62 6.29
N SER A 421 -37.21 -1.00 6.49
CA SER A 421 -37.28 0.44 6.80
C SER A 421 -36.51 0.79 8.08
N ALA A 422 -36.57 -0.08 9.11
CA ALA A 422 -35.83 0.11 10.34
C ALA A 422 -34.30 0.05 10.12
N LEU A 423 -33.80 -0.90 9.30
CA LEU A 423 -32.37 -0.96 8.95
C LEU A 423 -31.90 0.32 8.25
N PHE A 424 -32.68 0.82 7.28
CA PHE A 424 -32.30 2.02 6.54
C PHE A 424 -32.36 3.28 7.41
N GLY A 425 -33.28 3.32 8.38
CA GLY A 425 -33.48 4.47 9.25
C GLY A 425 -34.21 5.62 8.55
N THR A 426 -34.21 6.77 9.22
CA THR A 426 -35.00 7.95 8.82
C THR A 426 -34.15 9.14 8.38
N ALA A 427 -32.82 8.96 8.30
CA ALA A 427 -31.90 9.99 7.85
C ALA A 427 -32.35 10.62 6.52
N THR A 428 -32.10 11.90 6.37
CA THR A 428 -32.30 12.63 5.11
C THR A 428 -31.04 13.45 4.82
N PRO A 429 -30.85 13.97 3.59
CA PRO A 429 -29.73 14.86 3.32
C PRO A 429 -29.63 16.06 4.26
N ALA A 430 -30.77 16.55 4.78
CA ALA A 430 -30.84 17.66 5.73
C ALA A 430 -30.52 17.29 7.19
N SER A 431 -30.31 15.99 7.49
CA SER A 431 -29.98 15.50 8.84
C SER A 431 -28.49 15.66 9.19
N PHE A 432 -27.74 16.46 8.43
CA PHE A 432 -26.31 16.67 8.58
C PHE A 432 -25.98 18.16 8.54
N SER A 433 -25.03 18.57 9.36
CA SER A 433 -24.39 19.89 9.31
C SER A 433 -22.97 19.73 8.78
N VAL A 434 -22.61 20.53 7.78
CA VAL A 434 -21.27 20.53 7.17
C VAL A 434 -20.59 21.85 7.49
N SER A 435 -19.41 21.79 8.12
CA SER A 435 -18.58 22.96 8.43
C SER A 435 -17.14 22.68 8.00
N GLY A 436 -16.74 23.30 6.88
CA GLY A 436 -15.48 22.96 6.22
C GLY A 436 -15.43 21.47 5.86
N GLU A 437 -14.51 20.75 6.48
CA GLU A 437 -14.28 19.30 6.27
C GLU A 437 -14.95 18.42 7.33
N THR A 438 -15.70 19.02 8.25
CA THR A 438 -16.38 18.30 9.33
C THR A 438 -17.84 18.09 8.96
N VAL A 439 -18.31 16.85 9.09
CA VAL A 439 -19.72 16.48 8.91
C VAL A 439 -20.26 15.95 10.24
N SER A 440 -21.30 16.58 10.76
CA SER A 440 -21.92 16.22 12.04
C SER A 440 -23.38 15.85 11.85
N TRP A 441 -23.82 14.82 12.57
CA TRP A 441 -25.24 14.43 12.61
C TRP A 441 -26.10 15.43 13.39
N THR A 442 -27.25 15.79 12.84
CA THR A 442 -28.26 16.66 13.48
C THR A 442 -29.64 16.01 13.57
N GLY A 443 -29.80 14.78 13.08
CA GLY A 443 -31.04 14.03 13.19
C GLY A 443 -31.24 13.36 14.57
N PRO A 444 -32.24 12.48 14.69
CA PRO A 444 -32.55 11.80 15.96
C PRO A 444 -31.34 11.02 16.52
N VAL A 445 -31.07 11.16 17.83
CA VAL A 445 -29.90 10.54 18.50
C VAL A 445 -29.89 9.01 18.40
N GLY A 446 -31.07 8.39 18.33
CA GLY A 446 -31.23 6.94 18.24
C GLY A 446 -31.14 6.35 16.82
N ASP A 447 -31.05 7.18 15.77
CA ASP A 447 -30.98 6.70 14.39
C ASP A 447 -29.56 6.24 14.04
N TRP A 448 -29.40 4.93 13.92
CA TRP A 448 -28.17 4.27 13.46
C TRP A 448 -28.45 3.42 12.22
N GLY A 449 -29.27 3.96 11.32
CA GLY A 449 -29.63 3.31 10.07
C GLY A 449 -28.53 3.38 9.01
N LEU A 450 -28.61 2.48 8.04
CA LEU A 450 -27.72 2.41 6.88
C LEU A 450 -27.69 3.74 6.10
N ARG A 451 -28.83 4.43 6.01
CA ARG A 451 -28.93 5.71 5.30
C ARG A 451 -28.08 6.79 5.97
N ARG A 452 -27.98 6.78 7.30
CA ARG A 452 -27.13 7.71 8.04
C ARG A 452 -25.66 7.54 7.64
N MET A 453 -25.16 6.31 7.62
CA MET A 453 -23.78 6.02 7.19
C MET A 453 -23.52 6.49 5.77
N VAL A 454 -24.41 6.14 4.83
CA VAL A 454 -24.22 6.46 3.41
C VAL A 454 -24.26 7.96 3.16
N LEU A 455 -25.27 8.67 3.70
CA LEU A 455 -25.39 10.12 3.52
C LEU A 455 -24.28 10.89 4.24
N HIS A 456 -23.81 10.41 5.40
CA HIS A 456 -22.60 10.95 6.06
C HIS A 456 -21.42 10.95 5.10
N TYR A 457 -21.10 9.79 4.53
CA TYR A 457 -19.96 9.68 3.63
C TYR A 457 -20.17 10.43 2.32
N ALA A 458 -21.39 10.56 1.82
CA ALA A 458 -21.68 11.38 0.64
C ALA A 458 -21.32 12.85 0.90
N HIS A 459 -21.76 13.41 2.04
CA HIS A 459 -21.38 14.76 2.48
C HIS A 459 -19.87 14.89 2.69
N LEU A 460 -19.23 13.91 3.33
CA LEU A 460 -17.80 13.93 3.59
C LEU A 460 -16.97 13.89 2.30
N CYS A 461 -17.37 13.07 1.32
CA CYS A 461 -16.75 13.02 0.00
C CYS A 461 -16.89 14.36 -0.73
N ALA A 462 -18.07 15.01 -0.65
CA ALA A 462 -18.27 16.33 -1.21
C ALA A 462 -17.34 17.38 -0.55
N ALA A 463 -17.24 17.38 0.78
CA ALA A 463 -16.36 18.26 1.55
C ALA A 463 -14.86 18.02 1.25
N ALA A 464 -14.49 16.79 0.88
CA ALA A 464 -13.13 16.46 0.46
C ALA A 464 -12.77 16.97 -0.95
N GLY A 465 -13.74 17.49 -1.71
CA GLY A 465 -13.56 17.93 -3.10
C GLY A 465 -14.13 16.96 -4.15
N GLY A 466 -15.00 16.04 -3.72
CA GLY A 466 -15.72 15.08 -4.57
C GLY A 466 -14.91 13.83 -4.92
N VAL A 467 -15.63 12.78 -5.33
CA VAL A 467 -15.07 11.48 -5.80
C VAL A 467 -15.66 11.13 -7.16
N ASP A 468 -15.00 10.27 -7.93
CA ASP A 468 -15.39 9.88 -9.29
C ASP A 468 -16.57 8.89 -9.30
N ALA A 469 -16.67 8.06 -8.27
CA ALA A 469 -17.79 7.16 -8.07
C ALA A 469 -18.07 6.96 -6.58
N PHE A 470 -19.33 6.69 -6.24
CA PHE A 470 -19.75 6.40 -4.87
C PHE A 470 -20.60 5.12 -4.88
N LEU A 471 -20.15 4.09 -4.16
CA LEU A 471 -20.84 2.82 -4.11
C LEU A 471 -21.91 2.81 -3.01
N ILE A 472 -23.04 2.16 -3.29
CA ILE A 472 -24.09 1.89 -2.29
C ILE A 472 -24.53 0.42 -2.39
N GLY A 473 -24.94 -0.15 -1.26
CA GLY A 473 -25.60 -1.46 -1.22
C GLY A 473 -24.76 -2.66 -1.67
N THR A 474 -23.43 -2.56 -1.65
CA THR A 474 -22.54 -3.65 -2.08
C THR A 474 -22.68 -4.90 -1.20
N GLU A 475 -22.68 -6.09 -1.80
CA GLU A 475 -22.65 -7.38 -1.10
C GLU A 475 -23.81 -7.57 -0.08
N MET A 476 -25.02 -7.15 -0.44
CA MET A 476 -26.22 -7.27 0.40
C MET A 476 -27.29 -8.23 -0.18
N PRO A 477 -26.96 -9.47 -0.61
CA PRO A 477 -27.93 -10.38 -1.20
C PRO A 477 -29.07 -10.77 -0.25
N GLY A 478 -28.78 -11.00 1.04
CA GLY A 478 -29.79 -11.33 2.04
C GLY A 478 -30.82 -10.22 2.28
N LEU A 479 -30.45 -8.98 1.99
CA LEU A 479 -31.29 -7.79 2.14
C LEU A 479 -32.04 -7.46 0.84
N THR A 480 -31.36 -7.48 -0.30
CA THR A 480 -31.92 -7.12 -1.62
C THR A 480 -32.90 -8.16 -2.18
N THR A 481 -32.89 -9.38 -1.64
CA THR A 481 -33.84 -10.44 -1.99
C THR A 481 -35.10 -10.45 -1.13
N ILE A 482 -35.16 -9.66 -0.06
CA ILE A 482 -36.35 -9.53 0.79
C ILE A 482 -37.49 -8.94 -0.02
N ARG A 483 -38.69 -9.52 0.13
CA ARG A 483 -39.92 -9.06 -0.48
C ARG A 483 -40.92 -8.61 0.57
N SER A 484 -41.71 -7.60 0.24
CA SER A 484 -42.90 -7.19 1.02
C SER A 484 -44.22 -7.57 0.35
N GLY A 485 -44.15 -8.21 -0.82
CA GLY A 485 -45.28 -8.72 -1.61
C GLY A 485 -44.77 -9.62 -2.74
N ALA A 486 -45.61 -9.94 -3.73
CA ALA A 486 -45.23 -10.86 -4.80
C ALA A 486 -44.04 -10.36 -5.66
N ALA A 487 -43.97 -9.05 -5.91
CA ALA A 487 -42.96 -8.42 -6.78
C ALA A 487 -42.33 -7.14 -6.19
N THR A 488 -42.50 -6.91 -4.88
CA THR A 488 -42.04 -5.68 -4.22
C THR A 488 -40.81 -5.97 -3.37
N TYR A 489 -39.68 -5.34 -3.69
CA TYR A 489 -38.39 -5.50 -3.02
C TYR A 489 -38.03 -4.22 -2.25
N PRO A 490 -38.44 -4.08 -0.97
CA PRO A 490 -38.30 -2.82 -0.23
C PRO A 490 -36.86 -2.32 -0.14
N ALA A 491 -35.88 -3.21 0.02
CA ALA A 491 -34.48 -2.79 0.12
C ALA A 491 -33.91 -2.26 -1.19
N VAL A 492 -34.30 -2.86 -2.32
CA VAL A 492 -33.92 -2.38 -3.65
C VAL A 492 -34.50 -1.00 -3.87
N GLN A 493 -35.77 -0.77 -3.52
CA GLN A 493 -36.36 0.56 -3.61
C GLN A 493 -35.63 1.57 -2.70
N ALA A 494 -35.34 1.21 -1.45
CA ALA A 494 -34.62 2.09 -0.54
C ALA A 494 -33.20 2.46 -1.01
N PHE A 495 -32.49 1.55 -1.70
CA PHE A 495 -31.22 1.88 -2.36
C PHE A 495 -31.40 2.78 -3.59
N ARG A 496 -32.46 2.58 -4.39
CA ARG A 496 -32.78 3.49 -5.50
C ARG A 496 -33.08 4.90 -5.00
N ASP A 497 -33.85 5.01 -3.92
CA ASP A 497 -34.18 6.30 -3.29
C ASP A 497 -32.95 6.98 -2.69
N LEU A 498 -31.92 6.21 -2.31
CA LEU A 498 -30.66 6.73 -1.79
C LEU A 498 -29.71 7.20 -2.90
N ALA A 499 -29.85 6.64 -4.10
CA ALA A 499 -29.07 7.00 -5.28
C ALA A 499 -29.62 8.23 -6.01
N ALA A 500 -30.93 8.45 -5.94
CA ALA A 500 -31.63 9.60 -6.48
C ALA A 500 -31.34 10.86 -5.65
#